data_AF-A0A838S019-F1
#
_entry.id   AF-A0A838S019-F1
#
_cell.length_a   1.000
_cell.length_b   1.000
_cell.length_c   1.000
_cell.angle_alpha   90.00
_cell.angle_beta   90.00
_cell.angle_gamma   90.00
#
_symmetry.space_group_name_H-M   'P 1'
#
loop_
_entity.id
_entity.type
_entity.pdbx_description
1 polymer ?
#
loop_
_entity_poly.entity_id
_entity_poly.type
_entity_poly.pdbx_seq_one_letter_code
_entity_poly.pdbx_strand_id
1 'polypeptide(L)'
;IDVRVKSLHLVCDGFAGRIEDTEEAFREFRHLMNSRNDRLHGNLDPTKGTGHDVYFDDRFIPLFERSQGLTQLALENALANVNPDAAIRDWEAARGFVGLLLTKLDARTRNEVELAFGHLQLGYRPETGSIGVILPQVRVGLFSGHGPARPPDTTG
;
A
#
# COMPACT_ATOMS: atom_id res chain seq x y z
N ILE A 1 -1.81 12.27 10.70
CA ILE A 1 -2.62 11.92 9.51
C ILE A 1 -4.11 12.18 9.73
N ASP A 2 -4.63 11.83 10.91
CA ASP A 2 -6.03 11.97 11.32
C ASP A 2 -6.68 13.33 10.97
N VAL A 3 -6.09 14.45 11.43
CA VAL A 3 -6.62 15.80 11.15
C VAL A 3 -6.71 16.10 9.65
N ARG A 4 -5.68 15.74 8.88
CA ARG A 4 -5.62 16.03 7.43
C ARG A 4 -6.72 15.30 6.66
N VAL A 5 -7.03 14.05 7.05
CA VAL A 5 -8.08 13.24 6.42
C VAL A 5 -9.46 13.80 6.78
N LYS A 6 -9.68 14.16 8.04
CA LYS A 6 -10.96 14.74 8.47
C LYS A 6 -11.23 16.10 7.83
N SER A 7 -10.20 16.88 7.55
CA SER A 7 -10.32 18.20 6.95
C SER A 7 -10.49 18.20 5.42
N LEU A 8 -10.47 17.04 4.73
CA LEU A 8 -10.53 16.99 3.27
C LEU A 8 -11.73 17.75 2.69
N HIS A 9 -12.91 17.57 3.27
CA HIS A 9 -14.13 18.30 2.88
C HIS A 9 -14.08 19.83 3.05
N LEU A 10 -13.08 20.36 3.77
CA LEU A 10 -12.88 21.79 3.96
C LEU A 10 -11.80 22.37 3.04
N VAL A 11 -10.85 21.54 2.59
CA VAL A 11 -9.63 22.00 1.92
C VAL A 11 -9.45 21.43 0.52
N CYS A 12 -10.26 20.45 0.12
CA CYS A 12 -10.19 19.82 -1.19
C CYS A 12 -11.51 20.01 -1.94
N ASP A 13 -11.40 20.54 -3.16
CA ASP A 13 -12.52 20.56 -4.09
C ASP A 13 -12.95 19.14 -4.43
N GLY A 14 -14.26 18.91 -4.54
CA GLY A 14 -14.83 17.62 -4.92
C GLY A 14 -15.23 16.71 -3.75
N PHE A 15 -14.88 17.06 -2.51
CA PHE A 15 -15.39 16.36 -1.32
C PHE A 15 -16.75 16.92 -0.91
N ALA A 16 -17.79 16.08 -0.98
CA ALA A 16 -19.15 16.40 -0.60
C ALA A 16 -19.48 16.08 0.86
N GLY A 17 -18.61 15.36 1.57
CA GLY A 17 -18.88 14.91 2.93
C GLY A 17 -17.63 14.74 3.79
N ARG A 18 -17.82 14.85 5.10
CA ARG A 18 -16.79 14.60 6.10
C ARG A 18 -16.59 13.09 6.33
N ILE A 19 -15.34 12.73 6.64
CA ILE A 19 -14.95 11.40 7.13
C ILE A 19 -15.06 11.40 8.65
N GLU A 20 -15.78 10.42 9.19
CA GLU A 20 -16.06 10.34 10.62
C GLU A 20 -15.26 9.23 11.31
N ASP A 21 -14.91 9.43 12.58
CA ASP A 21 -14.19 8.42 13.39
C ASP A 21 -14.98 7.13 13.60
N THR A 22 -16.31 7.21 13.46
CA THR A 22 -17.21 6.06 13.56
C THR A 22 -17.09 5.12 12.35
N GLU A 23 -16.55 5.59 11.23
CA GLU A 23 -16.39 4.80 10.02
C GLU A 23 -15.27 3.78 10.17
N GLU A 24 -15.62 2.50 10.13
CA GLU A 24 -14.70 1.38 10.35
C GLU A 24 -13.50 1.42 9.40
N ALA A 25 -13.74 1.65 8.11
CA ALA A 25 -12.67 1.74 7.11
C ALA A 25 -11.62 2.83 7.43
N PHE A 26 -12.03 3.96 8.01
CA PHE A 26 -11.08 4.99 8.43
C PHE A 26 -10.30 4.59 9.68
N ARG A 27 -10.96 3.92 10.63
CA ARG A 27 -10.32 3.41 11.85
C ARG A 27 -9.25 2.36 11.54
N GLU A 28 -9.57 1.38 10.71
CA GLU A 28 -8.64 0.33 10.30
C GLU A 28 -7.44 0.91 9.55
N PHE A 29 -7.68 1.84 8.62
CA PHE A 29 -6.59 2.53 7.94
C PHE A 29 -5.71 3.36 8.90
N ARG A 30 -6.31 4.02 9.90
CA ARG A 30 -5.54 4.75 10.91
C ARG A 30 -4.68 3.80 11.74
N HIS A 31 -5.19 2.64 12.11
CA HIS A 31 -4.41 1.62 12.81
C HIS A 31 -3.22 1.13 11.97
N LEU A 32 -3.44 0.83 10.69
CA LEU A 32 -2.38 0.50 9.73
C LEU A 32 -1.29 1.59 9.69
N MET A 33 -1.70 2.84 9.51
CA MET A 33 -0.76 3.96 9.41
C MET A 33 0.04 4.17 10.69
N ASN A 34 -0.59 4.01 11.86
CA ASN A 34 0.09 4.10 13.16
C ASN A 34 1.09 2.95 13.35
N SER A 35 0.69 1.71 13.05
CA SER A 35 1.56 0.52 13.11
C SER A 35 2.79 0.67 12.21
N ARG A 36 2.61 1.16 10.98
CA ARG A 36 3.72 1.45 10.06
C ARG A 36 4.63 2.55 10.61
N ASN A 37 4.06 3.59 11.21
CA ASN A 37 4.83 4.68 11.80
C ASN A 37 5.71 4.16 12.95
N ASP A 38 5.14 3.35 13.84
CA ASP A 38 5.87 2.72 14.95
C ASP A 38 7.02 1.85 14.43
N ARG A 39 6.75 1.01 13.41
CA ARG A 39 7.80 0.19 12.78
C ARG A 39 8.90 1.02 12.12
N LEU A 40 8.54 2.08 11.39
CA LEU A 40 9.50 2.95 10.71
C LEU A 40 10.38 3.74 11.68
N HIS A 41 9.82 4.15 12.81
CA HIS A 41 10.55 4.87 13.84
C HIS A 41 11.27 3.96 14.83
N GLY A 42 11.20 2.64 14.64
CA GLY A 42 11.88 1.68 15.51
C GLY A 42 11.29 1.63 16.92
N ASN A 43 10.01 1.98 17.08
CA ASN A 43 9.26 1.74 18.30
C ASN A 43 9.11 0.22 18.46
N LEU A 44 10.12 -0.41 19.04
CA LEU A 44 10.10 -1.81 19.41
C LEU A 44 9.35 -1.91 20.73
N ASP A 45 8.19 -2.55 20.68
CA ASP A 45 7.50 -3.00 21.88
C ASP A 45 8.11 -4.34 22.31
N PRO A 46 8.94 -4.39 23.37
CA PRO A 46 9.61 -5.62 23.81
C PRO A 46 8.61 -6.69 24.28
N THR A 47 7.34 -6.35 24.47
CA THR A 47 6.28 -7.33 24.81
C THR A 47 5.59 -7.94 23.59
N LYS A 48 5.77 -7.35 22.40
CA LYS A 48 5.20 -7.83 21.13
C LYS A 48 6.24 -8.48 20.22
N GLY A 49 7.52 -8.16 20.40
CA GLY A 49 8.61 -8.86 19.76
C GLY A 49 8.98 -10.11 20.55
N THR A 50 8.61 -11.29 20.07
CA THR A 50 9.18 -12.55 20.56
C THR A 50 10.61 -12.65 20.04
N GLY A 51 11.53 -11.94 20.70
CA GLY A 51 12.96 -12.17 20.53
C GLY A 51 13.37 -13.53 21.09
N HIS A 52 14.60 -13.96 20.78
CA HIS A 52 15.17 -15.16 21.39
C HIS A 52 15.36 -14.95 22.90
N ASP A 53 15.13 -16.01 23.68
CA ASP A 53 15.50 -16.03 25.09
C ASP A 53 17.02 -15.92 25.22
N VAL A 54 17.47 -14.91 25.96
CA VAL A 54 18.88 -14.68 26.27
C VAL A 54 19.06 -14.90 27.76
N TYR A 55 19.89 -15.88 28.10
CA TYR A 55 20.27 -16.15 29.48
C TYR A 55 21.53 -15.37 29.81
N PHE A 56 21.80 -15.11 31.09
CA PHE A 56 23.05 -14.52 31.54
C PHE A 56 23.72 -15.50 32.50
N ASP A 57 25.05 -15.65 32.41
CA ASP A 57 25.79 -16.32 33.48
C ASP A 57 25.73 -15.49 34.77
N ASP A 58 26.13 -16.08 35.92
CA ASP A 58 26.12 -15.43 37.25
C ASP A 58 26.97 -14.14 37.35
N ARG A 59 27.63 -13.75 36.25
CA ARG A 59 28.39 -12.51 36.15
C ARG A 59 27.68 -11.58 35.17
N PHE A 60 27.87 -11.70 33.84
CA PHE A 60 27.24 -10.80 32.84
C PHE A 60 27.30 -11.34 31.39
N ILE A 61 27.67 -12.60 31.17
CA ILE A 61 27.90 -13.10 29.81
C ILE A 61 26.57 -13.56 29.21
N PRO A 62 26.10 -12.98 28.07
CA PRO A 62 24.88 -13.44 27.41
C PRO A 62 25.10 -14.82 26.77
N LEU A 63 24.22 -15.75 27.12
CA LEU A 63 24.17 -17.12 26.63
C LEU A 63 22.92 -17.28 25.76
N PHE A 64 23.11 -17.64 24.50
CA PHE A 64 22.05 -17.93 23.54
C PHE A 64 21.82 -19.45 23.48
N GLU A 65 20.57 -19.91 23.39
CA GLU A 65 20.28 -21.36 23.27
C GLU A 65 20.89 -21.99 22.02
N ARG A 66 21.13 -21.18 20.97
CA ARG A 66 21.72 -21.61 19.70
C ARG A 66 22.81 -20.63 19.26
N SER A 67 23.96 -21.17 18.87
CA SER A 67 25.01 -20.40 18.21
C SER A 67 24.58 -20.11 16.77
N GLN A 68 24.21 -18.86 16.48
CA GLN A 68 23.91 -18.37 15.14
C GLN A 68 24.75 -17.12 14.86
N GLY A 69 25.20 -16.95 13.61
CA GLY A 69 25.80 -15.69 13.19
C GLY A 69 24.76 -14.56 13.25
N LEU A 70 25.17 -13.35 13.63
CA LEU A 70 24.27 -12.19 13.75
C LEU A 70 23.43 -11.95 12.48
N THR A 71 24.00 -12.18 11.30
CA THR A 71 23.30 -12.08 10.01
C THR A 71 22.19 -13.12 9.85
N GLN A 72 22.43 -14.35 10.31
CA GLN A 72 21.43 -15.42 10.28
C GLN A 72 20.29 -15.10 11.25
N LEU A 73 20.62 -14.65 12.46
CA LEU A 73 19.63 -14.25 13.46
C LEU A 73 18.80 -13.04 12.99
N ALA A 74 19.42 -12.06 12.33
CA ALA A 74 18.71 -10.93 11.73
C ALA A 74 17.78 -11.36 10.58
N LEU A 75 18.23 -12.29 9.73
CA LEU A 75 17.43 -12.82 8.63
C LEU A 75 16.26 -13.67 9.14
N GLU A 76 16.50 -14.55 10.10
CA GLU A 76 15.46 -15.39 10.71
C GLU A 76 14.41 -14.53 11.40
N ASN A 77 14.79 -13.48 12.14
CA ASN A 77 13.83 -12.54 12.74
C ASN A 77 13.09 -11.71 11.67
N ALA A 78 13.75 -11.34 10.58
CA ALA A 78 13.10 -10.63 9.47
C ALA A 78 12.07 -11.51 8.76
N LEU A 79 12.33 -12.81 8.62
CA LEU A 79 11.44 -13.79 7.97
C LEU A 79 10.34 -14.31 8.89
N ALA A 80 10.63 -14.55 10.17
CA ALA A 80 9.68 -15.08 11.15
C ALA A 80 8.51 -14.12 11.43
N ASN A 81 8.74 -12.81 11.23
CA ASN A 81 7.73 -11.77 11.41
C ASN A 81 6.96 -11.41 10.14
N VAL A 82 7.12 -12.15 9.03
CA VAL A 82 6.26 -12.00 7.85
C VAL A 82 4.98 -12.79 8.08
N ASN A 83 3.93 -12.13 8.55
CA ASN A 83 2.60 -12.71 8.69
C ASN A 83 1.76 -12.41 7.44
N PRO A 84 1.49 -13.39 6.56
CA PRO A 84 0.72 -13.18 5.33
C PRO A 84 -0.70 -12.65 5.59
N ASP A 85 -1.36 -13.15 6.65
CA ASP A 85 -2.70 -12.70 7.01
C ASP A 85 -2.69 -11.23 7.46
N ALA A 86 -1.63 -10.80 8.15
CA ALA A 86 -1.45 -9.39 8.49
C ALA A 86 -1.28 -8.54 7.24
N ALA A 87 -0.49 -8.99 6.25
CA ALA A 87 -0.33 -8.28 4.99
C ALA A 87 -1.64 -8.17 4.20
N ILE A 88 -2.46 -9.22 4.21
CA ILE A 88 -3.80 -9.20 3.58
C ILE A 88 -4.71 -8.20 4.30
N ARG A 89 -4.75 -8.21 5.63
CA ARG A 89 -5.54 -7.25 6.41
C ARG A 89 -5.11 -5.81 6.16
N ASP A 90 -3.81 -5.56 6.09
CA ASP A 90 -3.26 -4.23 5.78
C ASP A 90 -3.71 -3.76 4.38
N TRP A 91 -3.69 -4.67 3.40
CA TRP A 91 -4.19 -4.39 2.05
C TRP A 91 -5.70 -4.11 2.03
N GLU A 92 -6.48 -4.90 2.76
CA GLU A 92 -7.93 -4.70 2.89
C GLU A 92 -8.27 -3.36 3.56
N ALA A 93 -7.56 -2.99 4.63
CA ALA A 93 -7.74 -1.71 5.31
C ALA A 93 -7.44 -0.53 4.37
N ALA A 94 -6.36 -0.59 3.60
CA ALA A 94 -6.02 0.43 2.62
C ALA A 94 -7.09 0.54 1.51
N ARG A 95 -7.51 -0.60 0.96
CA ARG A 95 -8.55 -0.65 -0.09
C ARG A 95 -9.90 -0.15 0.43
N GLY A 96 -10.29 -0.55 1.63
CA GLY A 96 -11.51 -0.12 2.29
C GLY A 96 -11.54 1.39 2.48
N PHE A 97 -10.42 1.98 2.87
CA PHE A 97 -10.30 3.43 3.01
C PHE A 97 -10.40 4.18 1.66
N VAL A 98 -9.81 3.65 0.58
CA VAL A 98 -10.03 4.21 -0.78
C VAL A 98 -11.52 4.17 -1.12
N GLY A 99 -12.19 3.05 -0.86
CA GLY A 99 -13.64 2.92 -1.06
C GLY A 99 -14.42 3.98 -0.28
N LEU A 100 -14.08 4.18 1.00
CA LEU A 100 -14.68 5.22 1.84
C LEU A 100 -14.49 6.62 1.23
N LEU A 101 -13.27 6.96 0.79
CA LEU A 101 -13.00 8.28 0.17
C LEU A 101 -13.92 8.52 -1.03
N LEU A 102 -14.11 7.54 -1.91
CA LEU A 102 -14.99 7.67 -3.07
C LEU A 102 -16.45 7.96 -2.68
N THR A 103 -16.92 7.45 -1.54
CA THR A 103 -18.29 7.75 -1.06
C THR A 103 -18.46 9.20 -0.60
N LYS A 104 -17.36 9.88 -0.28
CA LYS A 104 -17.35 11.27 0.20
C LYS A 104 -17.07 12.27 -0.92
N LEU A 105 -16.85 11.80 -2.15
CA LEU A 105 -16.69 12.65 -3.33
C LEU A 105 -18.04 12.95 -3.98
N ASP A 106 -18.17 14.11 -4.60
CA ASP A 106 -19.27 14.36 -5.52
C ASP A 106 -19.17 13.48 -6.78
N ALA A 107 -20.28 13.37 -7.51
CA ALA A 107 -20.37 12.46 -8.66
C ALA A 107 -19.36 12.79 -9.77
N ARG A 108 -19.03 14.07 -9.97
CA ARG A 108 -18.09 14.48 -11.02
C ARG A 108 -16.67 14.07 -10.61
N THR A 109 -16.20 14.49 -9.44
CA THR A 109 -14.84 14.19 -8.99
C THR A 109 -14.66 12.70 -8.78
N ARG A 110 -15.68 11.98 -8.29
CA ARG A 110 -15.64 10.52 -8.18
C ARG A 110 -15.38 9.86 -9.54
N ASN A 111 -16.13 10.25 -10.57
CA ASN A 111 -15.95 9.69 -11.91
C ASN A 111 -14.55 9.98 -12.48
N GLU A 112 -14.03 11.18 -12.27
CA GLU A 112 -12.67 11.55 -12.71
C GLU A 112 -11.60 10.70 -12.00
N VAL A 113 -11.74 10.46 -10.69
CA VAL A 113 -10.83 9.61 -9.90
C VAL A 113 -10.94 8.13 -10.30
N GLU A 114 -12.16 7.61 -10.47
CA GLU A 114 -12.38 6.22 -10.89
C GLU A 114 -11.83 5.97 -12.30
N LEU A 115 -11.96 6.93 -13.22
CA LEU A 115 -11.34 6.87 -14.54
C LEU A 115 -9.81 6.81 -14.42
N ALA A 116 -9.24 7.61 -13.51
CA ALA A 116 -7.79 7.65 -13.29
C ALA A 116 -7.22 6.31 -12.81
N PHE A 117 -7.96 5.50 -12.03
CA PHE A 117 -7.52 4.17 -11.61
C PHE A 117 -7.26 3.20 -12.77
N GLY A 118 -7.92 3.40 -13.92
CA GLY A 118 -7.71 2.59 -15.12
C GLY A 118 -6.44 2.92 -15.90
N HIS A 119 -5.69 3.95 -15.49
CA HIS A 119 -4.56 4.48 -16.25
C HIS A 119 -3.27 4.53 -15.42
N LEU A 120 -2.22 3.87 -15.92
CA LEU A 120 -0.90 3.89 -15.30
C LEU A 120 -0.15 5.22 -15.51
N GLN A 121 -0.51 5.96 -16.56
CA GLN A 121 0.21 7.16 -16.99
C GLN A 121 -0.71 8.38 -16.96
N LEU A 122 -0.87 8.90 -15.75
CA LEU A 122 -1.61 10.13 -15.49
C LEU A 122 -0.68 11.33 -15.62
N GLY A 123 -1.24 12.43 -16.11
CA GLY A 123 -0.61 13.74 -16.18
C GLY A 123 -1.45 14.74 -15.42
N TYR A 124 -0.77 15.68 -14.79
CA TYR A 124 -1.41 16.80 -14.11
C TYR A 124 -1.11 18.07 -14.90
N ARG A 125 -2.16 18.84 -15.20
CA ARG A 125 -2.06 20.17 -15.82
C ARG A 125 -2.24 21.23 -14.73
N PRO A 126 -1.17 21.90 -14.28
CA PRO A 126 -1.28 22.88 -13.19
C PRO A 126 -2.16 24.08 -13.55
N GLU A 127 -2.18 24.49 -14.81
CA GLU A 127 -2.90 25.69 -15.27
C GLU A 127 -4.42 25.55 -15.16
N THR A 128 -4.93 24.32 -15.30
CA THR A 128 -6.37 24.03 -15.21
C THR A 128 -6.72 23.16 -14.00
N GLY A 129 -5.72 22.79 -13.19
CA GLY A 129 -5.86 21.86 -12.06
C GLY A 129 -6.37 20.47 -12.45
N SER A 130 -6.27 20.09 -13.72
CA SER A 130 -6.94 18.89 -14.25
C SER A 130 -5.98 17.70 -14.38
N ILE A 131 -6.51 16.51 -14.12
CA ILE A 131 -5.82 15.24 -14.38
C ILE A 131 -6.22 14.73 -15.77
N GLY A 132 -5.27 14.19 -16.52
CA GLY A 132 -5.49 13.58 -17.83
C GLY A 132 -4.58 12.40 -18.09
N VAL A 133 -4.77 11.72 -19.21
CA VAL A 133 -3.92 10.59 -19.63
C VAL A 133 -2.84 11.12 -20.58
N ILE A 134 -1.57 10.89 -20.26
CA ILE A 134 -0.44 11.48 -21.01
C ILE A 134 -0.23 10.76 -22.35
N LEU A 135 -0.30 9.43 -22.34
CA LEU A 135 0.02 8.61 -23.50
C LEU A 135 -1.18 7.74 -23.90
N PRO A 136 -1.43 7.57 -25.22
CA PRO A 136 -2.43 6.62 -25.68
C PRO A 136 -2.13 5.22 -25.15
N GLN A 137 -3.16 4.53 -24.66
CA GLN A 137 -3.07 3.14 -24.17
C GLN A 137 -3.00 2.15 -25.35
N VAL A 138 -2.04 2.37 -26.26
CA VAL A 138 -1.82 1.53 -27.44
C VAL A 138 -0.52 0.75 -27.28
N ARG A 139 -0.54 -0.54 -27.64
CA ARG A 139 0.68 -1.35 -27.69
C ARG A 139 1.47 -0.96 -28.93
N VAL A 140 2.58 -0.27 -28.74
CA VAL A 140 3.53 0.01 -29.82
C VAL A 140 4.57 -1.11 -29.85
N GLY A 141 4.52 -1.96 -30.88
CA GLY A 141 5.57 -2.95 -31.12
C GLY A 141 6.83 -2.22 -31.59
N LEU A 142 7.92 -2.33 -30.82
CA LEU A 142 9.22 -1.76 -31.20
C LEU A 142 9.92 -2.54 -32.33
N PHE A 143 9.44 -3.76 -32.61
CA PHE A 143 9.97 -4.62 -33.64
C PHE A 143 8.83 -5.00 -34.59
N SER A 144 8.96 -4.65 -35.87
CA SER A 144 8.12 -5.21 -36.93
C SER A 144 8.29 -6.73 -36.89
N GLY A 145 7.20 -7.44 -36.63
CA GLY A 145 7.21 -8.88 -36.42
C GLY A 145 7.92 -9.63 -37.55
N HIS A 146 9.00 -10.32 -37.22
CA HIS A 146 9.41 -11.54 -37.92
C HIS A 146 8.73 -12.73 -37.20
N GLY A 147 7.40 -12.72 -37.20
CA GLY A 147 6.59 -13.88 -36.84
C GLY A 147 6.28 -14.69 -38.11
N PRO A 148 6.25 -16.02 -38.06
CA PRO A 148 6.11 -16.85 -39.26
C PRO A 148 4.82 -16.50 -40.01
N ALA A 149 4.93 -16.41 -41.33
CA ALA A 149 3.81 -16.14 -42.23
C ALA A 149 2.62 -17.05 -41.88
N ARG A 150 1.47 -16.44 -41.63
CA ARG A 150 0.19 -17.13 -41.49
C ARG A 150 -0.02 -17.99 -42.75
N PRO A 151 -0.21 -19.32 -42.65
CA PRO A 151 -0.48 -20.13 -43.83
C PRO A 151 -1.83 -19.70 -44.44
N PRO A 152 -1.97 -19.78 -45.77
CA PRO A 152 -3.22 -19.42 -46.45
C PRO A 152 -4.36 -20.34 -45.98
N ASP A 153 -5.51 -19.75 -45.70
CA ASP A 153 -6.76 -20.46 -45.42
C ASP A 153 -7.12 -21.34 -46.62
N THR A 154 -6.94 -22.66 -46.49
CA THR A 154 -7.53 -23.64 -47.40
C THR A 154 -8.84 -24.14 -46.79
N THR A 155 -9.93 -23.44 -47.05
CA THR A 155 -11.27 -24.00 -47.01
C THR A 155 -11.72 -24.28 -48.43
N GLY A 156 -11.90 -25.56 -48.74
CA GLY A 156 -12.68 -26.03 -49.89
C GLY A 156 -14.18 -26.00 -49.61
#